data_AF-A0A2N8KP86-F1
#
_entry.id   AF-A0A2N8KP86-F1
#
_cell.length_a   1.000
_cell.length_b   1.000
_cell.length_c   1.000
_cell.angle_alpha   90.00
_cell.angle_beta   90.00
_cell.angle_gamma   90.00
#
_symmetry.space_group_name_H-M   'P 1'
#
loop_
_entity.id
_entity.type
_entity.pdbx_description
1 polymer ?
#
loop_
_entity_poly.entity_id
_entity_poly.type
_entity_poly.pdbx_seq_one_letter_code
_entity_poly.pdbx_strand_id
1 'polypeptide(L)'
;MILHRAVLCAAAVLALNGWAAPSAEAACSEEKIQAMAEDGRSTRSIARACGMSNAKVRGVIEGIEAGAVVKALPVPPATPAPAPEPDPAAGKLPAGSALARCDCQGWMPAGEKAPESRCQSGMSITAPCPGYCPPRGIAPWRRVCS
;
A
#
# COMPACT_ATOMS: atom_id res chain seq x y z
N MET A 1 -0.45 64.15 22.15
CA MET A 1 -1.47 64.42 21.09
C MET A 1 -0.73 64.63 19.77
N ILE A 2 -1.34 64.24 18.63
CA ILE A 2 -0.82 64.32 17.24
C ILE A 2 -0.06 63.07 16.70
N LEU A 3 -0.54 61.84 16.90
CA LEU A 3 -0.19 60.74 15.97
C LEU A 3 -1.34 59.73 15.77
N HIS A 4 -2.59 60.20 15.89
CA HIS A 4 -3.82 59.41 15.69
C HIS A 4 -4.36 59.45 14.24
N ARG A 5 -3.54 59.79 13.25
CA ARG A 5 -4.01 60.00 11.86
C ARG A 5 -3.52 59.00 10.82
N ALA A 6 -2.65 58.05 11.17
CA ALA A 6 -2.26 56.96 10.27
C ALA A 6 -3.08 55.67 10.53
N VAL A 7 -4.35 55.83 10.96
CA VAL A 7 -5.33 54.74 11.14
C VAL A 7 -6.05 54.41 9.82
N LEU A 8 -5.80 55.13 8.72
CA LEU A 8 -6.49 54.88 7.45
C LEU A 8 -5.50 54.86 6.29
N CYS A 9 -4.93 53.67 6.03
CA CYS A 9 -4.78 53.10 4.68
C CYS A 9 -3.89 51.84 4.77
N ALA A 10 -4.47 50.69 4.37
CA ALA A 10 -3.94 49.33 4.41
C ALA A 10 -3.88 48.69 5.83
N ALA A 11 -4.96 48.32 6.51
CA ALA A 11 -6.18 47.69 6.01
C ALA A 11 -5.95 46.58 4.94
N ALA A 12 -4.79 45.93 4.97
CA ALA A 12 -4.57 44.62 4.34
C ALA A 12 -4.72 43.54 5.42
N VAL A 13 -5.96 43.44 5.91
CA VAL A 13 -6.62 42.18 6.21
C VAL A 13 -5.75 41.15 6.96
N LEU A 14 -5.59 41.39 8.27
CA LEU A 14 -5.40 40.37 9.31
C LEU A 14 -6.66 39.47 9.45
N ALA A 15 -7.21 39.02 8.33
CA ALA A 15 -8.35 38.12 8.27
C ALA A 15 -8.15 37.14 7.12
N LEU A 16 -8.45 35.87 7.40
CA LEU A 16 -8.43 34.70 6.50
C LEU A 16 -7.05 34.03 6.42
N ASN A 17 -6.68 33.01 7.19
CA ASN A 17 -7.36 32.09 8.11
C ASN A 17 -6.23 31.48 8.97
N GLY A 18 -6.24 31.54 10.29
CA GLY A 18 -7.35 31.02 11.08
C GLY A 18 -7.34 29.50 10.96
N TRP A 19 -6.65 28.86 11.89
CA TRP A 19 -6.86 27.47 12.32
C TRP A 19 -7.80 26.59 11.48
N ALA A 20 -7.20 25.62 10.80
CA ALA A 20 -7.57 24.21 10.89
C ALA A 20 -6.39 23.43 10.31
N ALA A 21 -5.49 22.87 11.12
CA ALA A 21 -5.61 21.44 11.38
C ALA A 21 -7.05 20.96 11.17
N PRO A 22 -7.37 20.30 10.04
CA PRO A 22 -8.52 19.42 10.04
C PRO A 22 -8.13 18.24 10.93
N SER A 23 -8.20 18.43 12.25
CA SER A 23 -8.56 17.37 13.19
C SER A 23 -10.07 17.17 13.07
N ALA A 24 -10.47 16.77 11.89
CA ALA A 24 -11.64 16.01 11.57
C ALA A 24 -11.11 15.08 10.50
N GLU A 25 -11.14 13.78 10.74
CA GLU A 25 -10.74 12.74 9.80
C GLU A 25 -11.71 12.75 8.60
N ALA A 26 -11.72 13.85 7.86
CA ALA A 26 -12.36 13.94 6.57
C ALA A 26 -11.45 13.16 5.64
N ALA A 27 -11.81 11.90 5.40
CA ALA A 27 -11.27 11.11 4.30
C ALA A 27 -11.12 12.04 3.08
N CYS A 28 -9.94 12.07 2.47
CA CYS A 28 -9.74 12.86 1.26
C CYS A 28 -10.86 12.59 0.26
N SER A 29 -11.35 13.63 -0.41
CA SER A 29 -12.17 13.47 -1.60
C SER A 29 -11.39 12.72 -2.68
N GLU A 30 -12.10 11.97 -3.52
CA GLU A 30 -11.52 11.17 -4.61
C GLU A 30 -10.71 12.05 -5.57
N GLU A 31 -11.19 13.27 -5.85
CA GLU A 31 -10.49 14.28 -6.66
C GLU A 31 -9.11 14.65 -6.07
N LYS A 32 -9.00 14.76 -4.74
CA LYS A 32 -7.74 15.07 -4.07
C LYS A 32 -6.77 13.89 -4.05
N ILE A 33 -7.31 12.67 -3.98
CA ILE A 33 -6.52 11.44 -4.10
C ILE A 33 -5.91 11.35 -5.50
N GLN A 34 -6.70 11.68 -6.53
CA GLN A 34 -6.27 11.71 -7.91
C GLN A 34 -5.17 12.75 -8.15
N ALA A 35 -5.39 14.01 -7.73
CA ALA A 35 -4.39 15.06 -7.89
C ALA A 35 -3.04 14.66 -7.28
N MET A 36 -3.06 14.04 -6.10
CA MET A 36 -1.83 13.53 -5.48
C MET A 36 -1.20 12.35 -6.21
N ALA A 37 -1.98 11.50 -6.88
CA ALA A 37 -1.47 10.41 -7.70
C ALA A 37 -0.81 10.94 -8.99
N GLU A 38 -1.41 11.95 -9.62
CA GLU A 38 -0.85 12.66 -10.79
C GLU A 38 0.44 13.42 -10.45
N ASP A 39 0.55 13.97 -9.23
CA ASP A 39 1.79 14.52 -8.66
C ASP A 39 2.89 13.45 -8.45
N GLY A 40 2.63 12.18 -8.79
CA GLY A 40 3.58 11.07 -8.65
C GLY A 40 3.75 10.58 -7.21
N ARG A 41 2.84 10.92 -6.29
CA ARG A 41 2.92 10.43 -4.91
C ARG A 41 2.52 8.97 -4.84
N SER A 42 3.29 8.19 -4.09
CA SER A 42 2.96 6.79 -3.86
C SER A 42 1.63 6.62 -3.12
N THR A 43 0.90 5.55 -3.41
CA THR A 43 -0.36 5.18 -2.73
C THR A 43 -0.22 5.15 -1.21
N ARG A 44 0.96 4.77 -0.68
CA ARG A 44 1.28 4.79 0.75
C ARG A 44 1.36 6.20 1.32
N SER A 45 1.94 7.14 0.58
CA SER A 45 2.02 8.56 0.99
C SER A 45 0.65 9.22 0.97
N ILE A 46 -0.16 8.91 -0.04
CA ILE A 46 -1.54 9.41 -0.18
C ILE A 46 -2.43 8.86 0.94
N ALA A 47 -2.37 7.54 1.19
CA ALA A 47 -3.09 6.89 2.27
C ALA A 47 -2.80 7.53 3.64
N ARG A 48 -1.53 7.81 3.93
CA ARG A 48 -1.13 8.51 5.17
C ARG A 48 -1.60 9.96 5.22
N ALA A 49 -1.56 10.68 4.10
CA ALA A 49 -2.03 12.06 4.03
C ALA A 49 -3.55 12.17 4.20
N CYS A 50 -4.29 11.13 3.82
CA CYS A 50 -5.75 11.10 3.80
C CYS A 50 -6.39 10.31 4.95
N GLY A 51 -5.59 9.65 5.81
CA GLY A 51 -6.11 8.75 6.83
C GLY A 51 -6.87 7.54 6.26
N MET A 52 -6.55 7.12 5.03
CA MET A 52 -7.26 6.05 4.32
C MET A 52 -6.41 4.78 4.22
N SER A 53 -7.06 3.64 3.97
CA SER A 53 -6.34 2.40 3.67
C SER A 53 -5.75 2.45 2.26
N ASN A 54 -4.60 1.78 2.06
CA ASN A 54 -3.95 1.67 0.75
C ASN A 54 -4.88 1.05 -0.30
N ALA A 55 -5.74 0.11 0.10
CA ALA A 55 -6.71 -0.54 -0.78
C ALA A 55 -7.77 0.45 -1.29
N LYS A 56 -8.27 1.35 -0.42
CA LYS A 56 -9.25 2.36 -0.80
C LYS A 56 -8.66 3.41 -1.74
N VAL A 57 -7.44 3.87 -1.48
CA VAL A 57 -6.71 4.80 -2.38
C VAL A 57 -6.43 4.16 -3.75
N ARG A 58 -6.02 2.89 -3.76
CA ARG A 58 -5.77 2.15 -5.00
C ARG A 58 -7.05 1.98 -5.82
N GLY A 59 -8.17 1.67 -5.17
CA GLY A 59 -9.47 1.55 -5.85
C GLY A 59 -9.95 2.84 -6.49
N VAL A 60 -9.65 4.01 -5.89
CA VAL A 60 -9.97 5.31 -6.50
C VAL A 60 -9.09 5.56 -7.74
N ILE A 61 -7.78 5.30 -7.65
CA ILE A 61 -6.85 5.48 -8.78
C ILE A 61 -7.22 4.53 -9.94
N GLU A 62 -7.45 3.24 -9.65
CA GLU A 62 -7.83 2.23 -10.67
C GLU A 62 -9.26 2.46 -11.21
N GLY A 63 -10.18 2.98 -10.39
CA GLY A 63 -11.56 3.29 -10.80
C GLY A 63 -11.67 4.47 -11.78
N ILE A 64 -10.74 5.43 -11.70
CA ILE A 64 -10.67 6.56 -12.65
C ILE A 64 -10.07 6.11 -13.98
N GLU A 65 -9.06 5.24 -13.96
CA GLU A 65 -8.51 4.65 -15.19
C GLU A 65 -9.49 3.68 -15.87
N ALA A 66 -10.37 3.01 -15.11
CA ALA A 66 -11.48 2.22 -15.65
C ALA A 66 -12.61 3.06 -16.28
N GLY A 67 -12.58 4.39 -16.11
CA GLY A 67 -13.46 5.33 -16.82
C GLY A 67 -13.08 5.55 -18.29
N ALA A 68 -11.90 5.08 -18.71
CA ALA A 68 -11.53 4.95 -20.11
C ALA A 68 -11.39 3.47 -20.44
N VAL A 69 -12.14 3.01 -21.44
CA VAL A 69 -12.20 1.61 -21.92
C VAL A 69 -13.20 0.73 -21.15
N VAL A 70 -14.48 1.09 -21.27
CA VAL A 70 -15.48 0.05 -21.55
C VAL A 70 -15.14 -0.56 -22.91
N LYS A 71 -14.30 -1.58 -22.91
CA LYS A 71 -14.31 -2.58 -23.98
C LYS A 71 -14.46 -3.93 -23.31
N ALA A 72 -15.72 -4.25 -23.05
CA ALA A 72 -16.18 -5.58 -22.80
C ALA A 72 -15.51 -6.55 -23.79
N LEU A 73 -14.79 -7.52 -23.24
CA LEU A 73 -14.59 -8.81 -23.90
C LEU A 73 -15.14 -9.90 -22.95
N PRO A 74 -15.81 -10.90 -23.53
CA PRO A 74 -16.82 -11.70 -22.85
C PRO A 74 -16.22 -12.67 -21.83
N VAL A 75 -16.93 -12.81 -20.72
CA VAL A 75 -16.87 -13.95 -19.81
C VAL A 75 -17.20 -15.23 -20.59
N PRO A 76 -16.34 -16.26 -20.65
CA PRO A 76 -16.77 -17.61 -20.96
C PRO A 76 -17.37 -18.30 -19.71
N PRO A 77 -18.29 -19.26 -19.91
CA PRO A 77 -19.24 -19.72 -18.90
C PRO A 77 -18.62 -20.63 -17.83
N ALA A 78 -19.34 -20.73 -16.71
CA ALA A 78 -19.04 -21.49 -15.51
C ALA A 78 -18.50 -22.91 -15.77
N THR A 79 -17.36 -23.21 -15.15
CA THR A 79 -17.00 -24.58 -14.75
C THR A 79 -17.27 -24.69 -13.23
N PRO A 80 -17.80 -25.82 -12.71
CA PRO A 80 -18.27 -25.90 -11.34
C PRO A 80 -17.14 -25.67 -10.33
N ALA A 81 -17.49 -25.00 -9.23
CA ALA A 81 -16.73 -24.70 -8.02
C ALA A 81 -15.57 -25.67 -7.69
N PRO A 82 -14.50 -25.14 -7.09
CA PRO A 82 -14.57 -25.01 -5.63
C PRO A 82 -14.50 -23.55 -5.18
N ALA A 83 -15.65 -22.99 -4.81
CA ALA A 83 -15.77 -22.44 -3.46
C ALA A 83 -16.04 -23.65 -2.55
N PRO A 84 -15.47 -23.74 -1.34
CA PRO A 84 -15.39 -22.62 -0.41
C PRO A 84 -13.95 -22.48 0.16
N GLU A 85 -13.54 -21.46 0.92
CA GLU A 85 -14.20 -20.88 2.08
C GLU A 85 -13.24 -19.83 2.71
N PRO A 86 -13.62 -19.22 3.83
CA PRO A 86 -13.79 -17.78 4.03
C PRO A 86 -12.46 -16.99 4.08
N ASP A 87 -12.55 -15.67 4.24
CA ASP A 87 -11.49 -14.91 4.89
C ASP A 87 -11.45 -15.34 6.39
N PRO A 88 -10.31 -15.84 6.93
CA PRO A 88 -10.09 -15.72 8.35
C PRO A 88 -8.70 -15.12 8.60
N ALA A 89 -8.36 -14.04 7.89
CA ALA A 89 -7.43 -13.01 8.33
C ALA A 89 -7.15 -12.06 7.17
N ALA A 90 -7.77 -10.89 7.19
CA ALA A 90 -7.33 -9.68 6.50
C ALA A 90 -5.91 -9.19 6.93
N GLY A 91 -4.98 -10.11 7.21
CA GLY A 91 -3.62 -9.85 7.70
C GLY A 91 -2.63 -11.02 7.67
N LYS A 92 -3.01 -12.24 7.21
CA LYS A 92 -2.06 -13.37 7.09
C LYS A 92 -1.75 -13.72 5.63
N LEU A 93 -0.48 -14.05 5.38
CA LEU A 93 0.10 -14.32 4.08
C LEU A 93 -0.28 -15.71 3.55
N PRO A 94 -0.68 -15.85 2.28
CA PRO A 94 -0.95 -17.15 1.66
C PRO A 94 0.35 -17.94 1.42
N ALA A 95 0.21 -19.25 1.16
CA ALA A 95 1.32 -20.12 0.80
C ALA A 95 2.12 -19.56 -0.40
N GLY A 96 3.44 -19.73 -0.38
CA GLY A 96 4.37 -19.17 -1.37
C GLY A 96 4.76 -17.71 -1.14
N SER A 97 4.10 -16.99 -0.22
CA SER A 97 4.45 -15.60 0.08
C SER A 97 5.84 -15.48 0.69
N ALA A 98 6.67 -14.59 0.15
CA ALA A 98 8.00 -14.32 0.70
C ALA A 98 7.91 -13.55 2.03
N LEU A 99 8.60 -14.07 3.05
CA LEU A 99 8.63 -13.50 4.40
C LEU A 99 9.78 -12.51 4.60
N ALA A 100 10.82 -12.68 3.81
CA ALA A 100 12.01 -11.84 3.77
C ALA A 100 12.52 -11.76 2.32
N ARG A 101 13.42 -10.81 2.09
CA ARG A 101 14.20 -10.77 0.85
C ARG A 101 15.18 -11.95 0.82
N CYS A 102 15.75 -12.17 -0.36
CA CYS A 102 16.77 -13.18 -0.55
C CYS A 102 18.07 -12.71 0.12
N ASP A 103 18.60 -13.52 1.02
CA ASP A 103 19.79 -13.18 1.80
C ASP A 103 20.92 -14.20 1.55
N CYS A 104 22.15 -13.73 1.70
CA CYS A 104 23.37 -14.52 1.56
C CYS A 104 23.87 -15.08 2.90
N GLN A 105 22.97 -15.63 3.73
CA GLN A 105 23.31 -16.16 5.06
C GLN A 105 24.12 -17.47 5.03
N GLY A 106 24.49 -17.95 3.83
CA GLY A 106 25.21 -19.20 3.64
C GLY A 106 24.27 -20.32 3.20
N TRP A 107 24.69 -21.56 3.43
CA TRP A 107 23.89 -22.74 3.10
C TRP A 107 22.76 -22.92 4.11
N MET A 108 21.51 -22.89 3.65
CA MET A 108 20.36 -23.33 4.44
C MET A 108 19.75 -24.60 3.85
N PRO A 109 19.28 -25.54 4.69
CA PRO A 109 18.60 -26.74 4.21
C PRO A 109 17.28 -26.38 3.53
N ALA A 110 17.17 -26.71 2.24
CA ALA A 110 15.94 -26.50 1.49
C ALA A 110 14.75 -27.26 2.12
N GLY A 111 13.59 -26.63 2.17
CA GLY A 111 12.37 -27.23 2.68
C GLY A 111 12.26 -27.33 4.20
N GLU A 112 13.27 -26.87 4.95
CA GLU A 112 13.18 -26.80 6.41
C GLU A 112 12.01 -25.93 6.83
N LYS A 113 11.14 -26.46 7.71
CA LYS A 113 9.95 -25.77 8.22
C LYS A 113 10.26 -25.02 9.52
N ALA A 114 9.73 -23.81 9.65
CA ALA A 114 9.82 -23.02 10.87
C ALA A 114 8.47 -22.33 11.17
N PRO A 115 8.09 -22.19 12.45
CA PRO A 115 6.84 -21.52 12.84
C PRO A 115 6.87 -20.05 12.42
N GLU A 116 5.79 -19.59 11.81
CA GLU A 116 5.65 -18.23 11.30
C GLU A 116 4.20 -17.73 11.44
N SER A 117 3.98 -16.80 12.36
CA SER A 117 2.66 -16.25 12.65
C SER A 117 2.09 -15.40 11.52
N ARG A 118 2.95 -14.91 10.61
CA ARG A 118 2.53 -14.16 9.41
C ARG A 118 1.90 -15.05 8.35
N CYS A 119 2.20 -16.35 8.32
CA CYS A 119 1.64 -17.27 7.34
C CYS A 119 0.27 -17.78 7.77
N GLN A 120 -0.62 -18.02 6.79
CA GLN A 120 -1.93 -18.64 7.04
C GLN A 120 -1.78 -20.05 7.63
N SER A 121 -0.80 -20.84 7.14
CA SER A 121 -0.47 -22.16 7.67
C SER A 121 0.25 -22.13 9.03
N GLY A 122 0.62 -20.94 9.52
CA GLY A 122 1.46 -20.81 10.72
C GLY A 122 2.91 -21.29 10.51
N MET A 123 3.30 -21.62 9.27
CA MET A 123 4.58 -22.24 8.95
C MET A 123 5.25 -21.56 7.74
N SER A 124 6.57 -21.56 7.76
CA SER A 124 7.42 -21.12 6.67
C SER A 124 8.39 -22.21 6.25
N ILE A 125 8.79 -22.23 4.99
CA ILE A 125 9.81 -23.12 4.44
C ILE A 125 10.99 -22.34 3.89
N THR A 126 12.19 -22.90 4.05
CA THR A 126 13.39 -22.41 3.37
C THR A 126 13.29 -22.72 1.87
N ALA A 127 13.39 -21.70 1.03
CA ALA A 127 13.38 -21.81 -0.41
C ALA A 127 14.59 -21.08 -1.04
N PRO A 128 15.19 -21.66 -2.10
CA PRO A 128 16.25 -20.99 -2.84
C PRO A 128 15.70 -19.80 -3.60
N CYS A 129 16.54 -18.79 -3.78
CA CYS A 129 16.26 -17.60 -4.55
C CYS A 129 17.02 -17.60 -5.88
N PRO A 130 16.53 -16.88 -6.90
CA PRO A 130 17.31 -16.60 -8.08
C PRO A 130 18.50 -15.70 -7.73
N GLY A 131 19.64 -15.95 -8.37
CA GLY A 131 20.87 -15.18 -8.21
C GLY A 131 21.97 -15.97 -7.51
N TYR A 132 23.06 -15.26 -7.18
CA TYR A 132 24.27 -15.85 -6.60
C TYR A 132 24.89 -14.92 -5.57
N CYS A 133 25.34 -15.51 -4.47
CA CYS A 133 26.04 -14.83 -3.40
C CYS A 133 27.56 -14.87 -3.60
N PRO A 134 28.24 -13.73 -3.76
CA PRO A 134 29.70 -13.69 -3.81
C PRO A 134 30.33 -13.99 -2.43
N PRO A 135 31.58 -14.48 -2.39
CA PRO A 135 32.45 -14.88 -3.51
C PRO A 135 32.22 -16.33 -3.95
N ARG A 136 31.44 -17.12 -3.21
CA ARG A 136 31.34 -18.58 -3.39
C ARG A 136 30.30 -19.03 -4.42
N GLY A 137 29.52 -18.11 -4.98
CA GLY A 137 28.50 -18.44 -5.98
C GLY A 137 27.38 -19.33 -5.44
N ILE A 138 27.09 -19.27 -4.14
CA ILE A 138 26.01 -20.05 -3.53
C ILE A 138 24.68 -19.36 -3.82
N ALA A 139 23.63 -20.14 -4.11
CA ALA A 139 22.30 -19.59 -4.29
C ALA A 139 21.83 -18.87 -3.00
N PRO A 140 21.32 -17.64 -3.08
CA PRO A 140 20.73 -16.96 -1.94
C PRO A 140 19.49 -17.71 -1.47
N TRP A 141 19.12 -17.51 -0.20
CA TRP A 141 17.99 -18.19 0.42
C TRP A 141 16.97 -17.19 0.96
N ARG A 142 15.71 -17.63 1.04
CA ARG A 142 14.65 -16.91 1.75
C ARG A 142 13.70 -17.88 2.44
N ARG A 143 12.89 -17.36 3.35
CA ARG A 143 11.73 -18.08 3.89
C ARG A 143 10.47 -17.67 3.11
N VAL A 144 9.64 -18.64 2.77
CA VAL A 144 8.31 -18.42 2.18
C VAL A 144 7.25 -19.15 3.00
N CYS A 145 6.01 -18.69 2.98
CA CYS A 145 4.92 -19.42 3.62
C CYS A 145 4.71 -20.80 2.98
N SER A 146 4.51 -21.82 3.81
CA SER A 146 4.22 -23.19 3.37
C SER A 146 2.73 -23.44 3.20
#